data_AF-A0A9X1NVR0-F1
#
_entry.id   AF-A0A9X1NVR0-F1
#
_cell.length_a   1.000
_cell.length_b   1.000
_cell.length_c   1.000
_cell.angle_alpha   90.00
_cell.angle_beta   90.00
_cell.angle_gamma   90.00
#
_symmetry.space_group_name_H-M   'P 1'
#
loop_
_entity.id
_entity.type
_entity.pdbx_description
1 polymer ?
#
loop_
_entity_poly.entity_id
_entity_poly.type
_entity_poly.pdbx_seq_one_letter_code
_entity_poly.pdbx_strand_id
1 'polypeptide(L)'
;MTRKRDIITCAGSLAFLAAMPFGPRIVFAPDDGNGQSGGGGGGDDGGYGLDPSPAQPGDGDGQSGQQGQPGGAPSNAGNPSEPIGGADGAQPSLHKPEGVPDHLFGQNDQETIDKIWNAYKGAREALGKQSKAPDKPEAYQPFAWSDKVKANLSIAEDDEAATLFRSIAHKHGMNDENMKAVPEFFEALIEKGVIEPPHDTRAEMRALAPQGFAGSDEAKEAKGAERVAAADRWIAQLSSQRGFDDGMKTEMRLLTTTAAGVKVIESFMTSGMGGSVNPGGQTGGEPTITKAVLDARIADPRNDIMGDKYDPAFAQETDAMFKKFYPD
;
A
#
# COMPACT_ATOMS: atom_id res chain seq x y z
N MET A 1 -3.09 -43.90 -24.73
CA MET A 1 -3.54 -43.18 -23.51
C MET A 1 -2.31 -42.71 -22.75
N THR A 2 -2.43 -41.62 -21.98
CA THR A 2 -1.39 -40.85 -21.24
C THR A 2 -0.53 -39.85 -22.03
N ARG A 3 -1.00 -38.59 -22.09
CA ARG A 3 -0.16 -37.39 -22.27
C ARG A 3 0.04 -36.75 -20.89
N LYS A 4 1.30 -36.55 -20.50
CA LYS A 4 1.72 -35.75 -19.34
C LYS A 4 1.43 -34.27 -19.62
N ARG A 5 0.89 -33.55 -18.63
CA ARG A 5 0.81 -32.10 -18.59
C ARG A 5 1.74 -31.63 -17.48
N ASP A 6 2.82 -30.97 -17.87
CA ASP A 6 3.68 -30.22 -16.97
C ASP A 6 3.05 -28.84 -16.74
N ILE A 7 2.76 -28.53 -15.48
CA ILE A 7 2.34 -27.21 -15.01
C ILE A 7 3.60 -26.50 -14.52
N ILE A 8 4.00 -25.46 -15.25
CA ILE A 8 5.07 -24.54 -14.85
C ILE A 8 4.45 -23.51 -13.91
N THR A 9 4.81 -23.59 -12.64
CA THR A 9 4.51 -22.60 -11.60
C THR A 9 5.49 -21.43 -11.74
N CYS A 10 5.05 -20.30 -12.29
CA CYS A 10 5.73 -19.01 -12.16
C CYS A 10 5.03 -18.20 -11.07
N ALA A 11 5.63 -18.12 -9.89
CA ALA A 11 5.20 -17.29 -8.79
C ALA A 11 6.36 -16.35 -8.39
N GLY A 12 6.04 -15.06 -8.20
CA GLY A 12 6.80 -14.20 -7.29
C GLY A 12 7.66 -13.11 -7.91
N SER A 13 7.04 -11.98 -8.29
CA SER A 13 7.64 -10.65 -8.10
C SER A 13 6.62 -9.55 -8.36
N LEU A 14 5.95 -9.12 -7.29
CA LEU A 14 5.24 -7.84 -7.20
C LEU A 14 5.18 -7.46 -5.72
N ALA A 15 6.35 -7.17 -5.16
CA ALA A 15 6.54 -6.59 -3.84
C ALA A 15 7.47 -5.39 -4.00
N PHE A 16 6.93 -4.23 -4.38
CA PHE A 16 7.69 -2.98 -4.37
C PHE A 16 6.78 -1.75 -4.38
N LEU A 17 5.95 -1.53 -3.34
CA LEU A 17 5.28 -0.23 -3.14
C LEU A 17 4.68 -0.01 -1.72
N ALA A 18 5.36 -0.44 -0.66
CA ALA A 18 4.89 -0.21 0.72
C ALA A 18 6.00 0.24 1.69
N ALA A 19 6.87 1.15 1.25
CA ALA A 19 7.83 1.81 2.15
C ALA A 19 7.87 3.32 1.85
N MET A 20 6.86 4.03 2.35
CA MET A 20 7.01 5.47 2.62
C MET A 20 6.85 5.69 4.12
N PRO A 21 7.79 6.38 4.78
CA PRO A 21 7.73 6.66 6.21
C PRO A 21 6.60 7.68 6.45
N PHE A 22 5.53 7.23 7.12
CA PHE A 22 4.58 8.15 7.74
C PHE A 22 5.31 8.94 8.82
N GLY A 23 5.36 10.26 8.65
CA GLY A 23 6.00 11.19 9.58
C GLY A 23 5.34 11.19 10.98
N PRO A 24 5.95 11.92 11.94
CA PRO A 24 5.54 11.87 13.34
C PRO A 24 4.09 12.36 13.51
N ARG A 25 3.28 11.49 14.12
CA ARG A 25 1.91 11.74 14.55
C ARG A 25 1.94 12.81 15.65
N ILE A 26 1.47 14.02 15.34
CA ILE A 26 1.28 15.10 16.32
C ILE A 26 0.20 14.64 17.30
N VAL A 27 0.60 14.41 18.55
CA VAL A 27 -0.33 14.16 19.66
C VAL A 27 -0.70 15.52 20.24
N PHE A 28 -1.95 15.95 20.07
CA PHE A 28 -2.49 17.10 20.79
C PHE A 28 -2.71 16.71 22.26
N ALA A 29 -1.97 17.35 23.16
CA ALA A 29 -2.25 17.31 24.59
C ALA A 29 -3.53 18.12 24.89
N PRO A 30 -4.33 17.74 25.91
CA PRO A 30 -5.45 18.55 26.36
C PRO A 30 -4.96 19.89 26.95
N ASP A 31 -5.60 20.96 26.48
CA ASP A 31 -5.38 22.36 26.83
C ASP A 31 -6.02 22.66 28.19
N ASP A 32 -5.19 22.71 29.23
CA ASP A 32 -5.54 23.26 30.55
C ASP A 32 -4.73 24.55 30.75
N GLY A 33 -5.34 25.74 30.61
CA GLY A 33 -4.67 26.95 31.12
C GLY A 33 -5.05 28.28 30.51
N ASN A 34 -6.19 28.79 30.93
CA ASN A 34 -6.62 30.17 30.77
C ASN A 34 -5.59 31.19 31.34
N GLY A 35 -4.99 31.99 30.45
CA GLY A 35 -4.64 33.40 30.68
C GLY A 35 -3.31 33.74 31.37
N GLN A 36 -2.40 34.42 30.66
CA GLN A 36 -1.87 35.73 31.05
C GLN A 36 -1.07 36.37 29.89
N SER A 37 -1.42 37.61 29.60
CA SER A 37 -0.88 38.53 28.60
C SER A 37 0.57 39.00 28.81
N GLY A 38 1.23 39.35 27.71
CA GLY A 38 2.37 40.27 27.62
C GLY A 38 3.55 39.64 26.87
N GLY A 39 4.18 40.21 25.85
CA GLY A 39 4.13 41.52 25.24
C GLY A 39 5.49 41.75 24.56
N GLY A 40 5.50 42.39 23.37
CA GLY A 40 6.61 43.25 22.93
C GLY A 40 7.72 42.67 22.04
N GLY A 41 7.83 43.27 20.84
CA GLY A 41 9.07 43.54 20.09
C GLY A 41 9.65 42.37 19.30
N GLY A 42 10.14 42.51 18.06
CA GLY A 42 10.44 43.67 17.24
C GLY A 42 11.60 43.32 16.29
N GLY A 43 11.50 43.78 15.03
CA GLY A 43 12.57 43.76 14.02
C GLY A 43 12.93 42.39 13.44
N ASP A 44 13.52 42.24 12.26
CA ASP A 44 13.77 43.11 11.11
C ASP A 44 14.33 42.17 10.01
N ASP A 45 14.47 42.69 8.79
CA ASP A 45 15.37 42.24 7.73
C ASP A 45 15.00 41.11 6.74
N GLY A 46 14.87 41.54 5.46
CA GLY A 46 15.41 40.85 4.27
C GLY A 46 14.39 40.04 3.46
N GLY A 47 13.85 40.45 2.32
CA GLY A 47 14.41 41.35 1.30
C GLY A 47 15.02 40.55 0.14
N TYR A 48 14.19 39.97 -0.74
CA TYR A 48 14.57 39.69 -2.14
C TYR A 48 13.40 40.10 -3.04
N GLY A 49 13.53 41.27 -3.64
CA GLY A 49 12.72 41.68 -4.77
C GLY A 49 13.31 41.15 -6.07
N LEU A 50 12.43 40.73 -6.98
CA LEU A 50 12.67 40.90 -8.41
C LEU A 50 11.41 41.56 -9.00
N ASP A 51 11.69 42.68 -9.65
CA ASP A 51 10.83 43.66 -10.29
C ASP A 51 9.86 43.07 -11.34
N PRO A 52 8.65 43.63 -11.49
CA PRO A 52 7.78 43.44 -12.65
C PRO A 52 7.95 44.56 -13.69
N SER A 53 7.64 44.25 -14.97
CA SER A 53 7.18 45.15 -16.08
C SER A 53 8.02 45.10 -17.37
N PRO A 54 7.55 45.60 -18.53
CA PRO A 54 6.17 45.87 -18.97
C PRO A 54 5.82 45.34 -20.39
N ALA A 55 4.56 45.58 -20.74
CA ALA A 55 3.81 45.44 -21.99
C ALA A 55 4.52 45.67 -23.34
N GLN A 56 3.96 45.06 -24.41
CA GLN A 56 3.65 45.80 -25.63
C GLN A 56 2.42 45.22 -26.38
N PRO A 57 1.51 46.08 -26.90
CA PRO A 57 0.31 45.70 -27.66
C PRO A 57 0.57 45.68 -29.18
N GLY A 58 -0.31 45.01 -29.93
CA GLY A 58 -0.30 45.00 -31.39
C GLY A 58 -1.71 44.90 -31.97
N ASP A 59 -2.22 46.05 -32.38
CA ASP A 59 -3.42 46.27 -33.20
C ASP A 59 -3.30 45.63 -34.59
N GLY A 60 -4.45 45.34 -35.21
CA GLY A 60 -4.53 44.89 -36.60
C GLY A 60 -5.97 44.73 -37.11
N ASP A 61 -6.70 45.85 -37.20
CA ASP A 61 -7.91 46.00 -38.01
C ASP A 61 -7.62 45.79 -39.51
N GLY A 62 -8.57 45.17 -40.24
CA GLY A 62 -8.44 44.94 -41.68
C GLY A 62 -9.75 44.46 -42.33
N GLN A 63 -10.59 45.44 -42.66
CA GLN A 63 -11.93 45.40 -43.26
C GLN A 63 -12.05 44.83 -44.69
N SER A 64 -13.33 44.67 -45.09
CA SER A 64 -13.91 44.58 -46.44
C SER A 64 -13.92 43.18 -47.08
N GLY A 65 -15.03 42.60 -47.53
CA GLY A 65 -16.31 43.15 -47.94
C GLY A 65 -16.50 42.85 -49.43
N GLN A 66 -17.35 41.87 -49.78
CA GLN A 66 -18.12 41.91 -51.03
C GLN A 66 -19.29 40.92 -51.03
N GLN A 67 -20.49 41.50 -50.98
CA GLN A 67 -21.73 40.93 -51.48
C GLN A 67 -21.68 40.85 -53.01
N GLY A 68 -22.31 39.81 -53.57
CA GLY A 68 -22.54 39.67 -55.02
C GLY A 68 -23.36 38.42 -55.34
N GLN A 69 -24.68 38.56 -55.26
CA GLN A 69 -25.73 37.62 -55.71
C GLN A 69 -25.96 37.76 -57.24
N PRO A 70 -26.97 37.14 -57.87
CA PRO A 70 -27.19 35.75 -58.27
C PRO A 70 -27.20 35.54 -59.82
N GLY A 71 -27.36 34.28 -60.27
CA GLY A 71 -28.15 33.97 -61.48
C GLY A 71 -27.40 33.37 -62.67
N GLY A 72 -27.80 32.16 -63.07
CA GLY A 72 -27.39 31.53 -64.33
C GLY A 72 -27.84 30.08 -64.43
N ALA A 73 -29.01 29.86 -65.05
CA ALA A 73 -29.62 28.57 -65.34
C ALA A 73 -28.86 27.83 -66.49
N PRO A 74 -29.26 26.59 -66.87
CA PRO A 74 -28.37 25.50 -67.29
C PRO A 74 -27.93 25.53 -68.76
N SER A 75 -26.77 24.93 -69.04
CA SER A 75 -26.38 24.44 -70.38
C SER A 75 -25.69 23.09 -70.18
N ASN A 76 -26.38 21.99 -70.50
CA ASN A 76 -26.49 21.32 -71.79
C ASN A 76 -25.40 20.26 -72.00
N ALA A 77 -25.88 19.09 -72.40
CA ALA A 77 -25.16 17.85 -72.60
C ALA A 77 -23.99 17.95 -73.58
N GLY A 78 -22.97 17.11 -73.40
CA GLY A 78 -21.96 16.90 -74.44
C GLY A 78 -20.69 16.15 -74.02
N ASN A 79 -20.75 14.84 -74.21
CA ASN A 79 -19.65 13.87 -74.37
C ASN A 79 -18.86 13.35 -73.16
N PRO A 80 -18.92 12.02 -72.89
CA PRO A 80 -17.89 11.33 -72.16
C PRO A 80 -16.63 11.25 -73.03
N SER A 81 -15.52 11.75 -72.49
CA SER A 81 -14.19 11.45 -73.02
C SER A 81 -13.87 9.98 -72.72
N GLU A 82 -13.86 9.16 -73.76
CA GLU A 82 -13.25 7.83 -73.75
C GLU A 82 -11.77 7.94 -73.37
N PRO A 83 -11.25 7.11 -72.45
CA PRO A 83 -9.84 6.78 -72.45
C PRO A 83 -9.60 5.71 -73.52
N ILE A 84 -8.87 6.14 -74.53
CA ILE A 84 -8.03 5.40 -75.47
C ILE A 84 -7.66 4.00 -74.99
N GLY A 85 -7.96 3.01 -75.84
CA GLY A 85 -7.72 1.60 -75.59
C GLY A 85 -6.24 1.22 -75.45
N GLY A 86 -5.98 0.33 -74.51
CA GLY A 86 -4.86 -0.59 -74.46
C GLY A 86 -5.42 -1.97 -74.09
N ALA A 87 -5.23 -2.94 -74.99
CA ALA A 87 -5.66 -4.32 -74.80
C ALA A 87 -4.83 -4.98 -73.69
N ASP A 88 -5.47 -5.24 -72.56
CA ASP A 88 -5.30 -6.43 -71.70
C ASP A 88 -6.33 -6.33 -70.57
N GLY A 89 -7.33 -7.21 -70.57
CA GLY A 89 -8.52 -7.18 -69.71
C GLY A 89 -8.26 -7.52 -68.24
N ALA A 90 -7.37 -6.81 -67.57
CA ALA A 90 -7.32 -6.79 -66.12
C ALA A 90 -8.40 -5.84 -65.61
N GLN A 91 -9.43 -6.37 -64.92
CA GLN A 91 -10.29 -5.53 -64.09
C GLN A 91 -9.39 -4.65 -63.19
N PRO A 92 -9.71 -3.37 -62.99
CA PRO A 92 -8.96 -2.53 -62.06
C PRO A 92 -8.90 -3.28 -60.72
N SER A 93 -7.69 -3.74 -60.37
CA SER A 93 -7.48 -4.56 -59.19
C SER A 93 -7.83 -3.71 -57.98
N LEU A 94 -8.86 -4.15 -57.23
CA LEU A 94 -9.35 -3.52 -56.01
C LEU A 94 -8.15 -3.12 -55.14
N HIS A 95 -8.01 -1.83 -54.85
CA HIS A 95 -6.86 -1.34 -54.09
C HIS A 95 -6.97 -1.85 -52.65
N LYS A 96 -6.07 -2.76 -52.26
CA LYS A 96 -6.00 -3.34 -50.91
C LYS A 96 -4.83 -2.73 -50.13
N PRO A 97 -5.04 -1.60 -49.42
CA PRO A 97 -4.01 -1.06 -48.55
C PRO A 97 -3.66 -2.07 -47.45
N GLU A 98 -2.36 -2.18 -47.14
CA GLU A 98 -1.89 -3.00 -46.02
C GLU A 98 -2.53 -2.52 -44.70
N GLY A 99 -2.95 -3.48 -43.86
CA GLY A 99 -3.50 -3.22 -42.53
C GLY A 99 -5.02 -3.12 -42.42
N VAL A 100 -5.75 -3.18 -43.54
CA VAL A 100 -7.23 -3.25 -43.51
C VAL A 100 -7.68 -4.72 -43.43
N PRO A 101 -8.49 -5.10 -42.40
CA PRO A 101 -9.02 -6.46 -42.28
C PRO A 101 -9.85 -6.90 -43.47
N ASP A 102 -9.74 -8.20 -43.84
CA ASP A 102 -10.37 -8.75 -45.04
C ASP A 102 -11.89 -8.56 -45.13
N HIS A 103 -12.57 -8.49 -43.97
CA HIS A 103 -14.03 -8.31 -43.90
C HIS A 103 -14.51 -6.89 -44.28
N LEU A 104 -13.60 -5.91 -44.32
CA LEU A 104 -13.91 -4.53 -44.72
C LEU A 104 -13.79 -4.30 -46.23
N PHE A 105 -13.29 -5.28 -47.00
CA PHE A 105 -13.27 -5.17 -48.47
C PHE A 105 -14.66 -5.48 -49.06
N GLY A 106 -15.12 -4.61 -49.95
CA GLY A 106 -16.30 -4.78 -50.79
C GLY A 106 -15.99 -5.49 -52.12
N GLN A 107 -17.01 -5.73 -52.94
CA GLN A 107 -16.84 -6.22 -54.30
C GLN A 107 -16.22 -5.16 -55.23
N ASN A 108 -16.33 -3.89 -54.85
CA ASN A 108 -15.75 -2.74 -55.55
C ASN A 108 -15.22 -1.70 -54.55
N ASP A 109 -14.52 -0.69 -55.05
CA ASP A 109 -13.92 0.36 -54.21
C ASP A 109 -14.98 1.15 -53.43
N GLN A 110 -16.16 1.38 -54.01
CA GLN A 110 -17.28 2.06 -53.32
C GLN A 110 -17.77 1.27 -52.11
N GLU A 111 -18.03 -0.03 -52.27
CA GLU A 111 -18.45 -0.90 -51.17
C GLU A 111 -17.37 -1.03 -50.09
N THR A 112 -16.09 -0.99 -50.45
CA THR A 112 -14.98 -0.99 -49.49
C THR A 112 -14.99 0.31 -48.67
N ILE A 113 -15.12 1.45 -49.34
CA ILE A 113 -15.23 2.77 -48.68
C ILE A 113 -16.44 2.80 -47.75
N ASP A 114 -17.60 2.30 -48.19
CA ASP A 114 -18.83 2.27 -47.39
C ASP A 114 -18.69 1.38 -46.15
N LYS A 115 -18.03 0.21 -46.27
CA LYS A 115 -17.76 -0.68 -45.12
C LYS A 115 -16.79 -0.05 -44.13
N ILE A 116 -15.70 0.55 -44.59
CA ILE A 116 -14.74 1.27 -43.74
C ILE A 116 -15.44 2.43 -43.04
N TRP A 117 -16.26 3.20 -43.77
CA TRP A 117 -17.00 4.33 -43.21
C TRP A 117 -18.01 3.89 -42.16
N ASN A 118 -18.76 2.81 -42.41
CA ASN A 118 -19.72 2.28 -41.44
C ASN A 118 -19.01 1.75 -40.18
N ALA A 119 -17.88 1.07 -40.33
CA ALA A 119 -17.07 0.62 -39.19
C ALA A 119 -16.53 1.83 -38.38
N TYR A 120 -16.01 2.84 -39.06
CA TYR A 120 -15.55 4.08 -38.42
C TYR A 120 -16.68 4.84 -37.73
N LYS A 121 -17.85 4.94 -38.37
CA LYS A 121 -19.03 5.58 -37.79
C LYS A 121 -19.51 4.83 -36.54
N GLY A 122 -19.57 3.49 -36.59
CA GLY A 122 -19.90 2.66 -35.42
C GLY A 122 -18.90 2.84 -34.28
N ALA A 123 -17.60 2.88 -34.58
CA ALA A 123 -16.56 3.18 -33.59
C ALA A 123 -16.69 4.60 -33.01
N ARG A 124 -16.95 5.61 -33.85
CA ARG A 124 -17.20 7.00 -33.41
C ARG A 124 -18.46 7.14 -32.57
N GLU A 125 -19.54 6.43 -32.92
CA GLU A 125 -20.77 6.41 -32.14
C GLU A 125 -20.57 5.68 -30.80
N ALA A 126 -19.81 4.58 -30.78
CA ALA A 126 -19.44 3.88 -29.54
C ALA A 126 -18.56 4.75 -28.63
N LEU A 127 -17.54 5.41 -29.19
CA LEU A 127 -16.71 6.39 -28.49
C LEU A 127 -17.51 7.62 -28.04
N GLY A 128 -18.52 8.03 -28.82
CA GLY A 128 -19.42 9.12 -28.46
C GLY A 128 -20.42 8.75 -27.36
N LYS A 129 -20.71 7.45 -27.19
CA LYS A 129 -21.53 6.90 -26.11
C LYS A 129 -20.74 6.63 -24.84
N GLN A 130 -19.42 6.46 -24.91
CA GLN A 130 -18.60 6.49 -23.70
C GLN A 130 -18.79 7.87 -23.06
N SER A 131 -19.40 7.88 -21.87
CA SER A 131 -19.62 9.11 -21.11
C SER A 131 -18.32 9.89 -21.07
N LYS A 132 -18.38 11.16 -21.47
CA LYS A 132 -17.23 12.06 -21.36
C LYS A 132 -16.92 12.28 -19.87
N ALA A 133 -15.65 12.52 -19.56
CA ALA A 133 -15.30 13.02 -18.25
C ALA A 133 -16.11 14.29 -17.94
N PRO A 134 -16.59 14.47 -16.70
CA PRO A 134 -17.21 15.71 -16.28
C PRO A 134 -16.30 16.91 -16.50
N ASP A 135 -16.88 18.09 -16.73
CA ASP A 135 -16.12 19.33 -17.01
C ASP A 135 -15.28 19.82 -15.83
N LYS A 136 -15.56 19.32 -14.62
CA LYS A 136 -14.89 19.70 -13.38
C LYS A 136 -14.72 18.49 -12.45
N PRO A 137 -13.66 18.43 -11.63
CA PRO A 137 -13.47 17.37 -10.64
C PRO A 137 -14.62 17.25 -9.62
N GLU A 138 -15.28 18.34 -9.28
CA GLU A 138 -16.37 18.35 -8.30
C GLU A 138 -17.67 17.77 -8.87
N ALA A 139 -17.77 17.64 -10.19
CA ALA A 139 -18.94 17.09 -10.86
C ALA A 139 -18.96 15.55 -10.87
N TYR A 140 -17.87 14.88 -10.46
CA TYR A 140 -17.91 13.45 -10.22
C TYR A 140 -18.82 13.12 -9.05
N GLN A 141 -19.61 12.05 -9.22
CA GLN A 141 -20.41 11.51 -8.14
C GLN A 141 -19.53 11.12 -6.96
N PRO A 142 -19.96 11.38 -5.71
CA PRO A 142 -19.28 10.86 -4.54
C PRO A 142 -19.17 9.35 -4.60
N PHE A 143 -18.05 8.81 -4.10
CA PHE A 143 -17.89 7.37 -4.01
C PHE A 143 -18.92 6.79 -3.04
N ALA A 144 -19.76 5.90 -3.56
CA ALA A 144 -20.69 5.14 -2.75
C ALA A 144 -19.95 3.96 -2.10
N TRP A 145 -19.18 4.25 -1.04
CA TRP A 145 -18.48 3.23 -0.27
C TRP A 145 -19.47 2.33 0.48
N SER A 146 -19.32 1.01 0.38
CA SER A 146 -20.09 0.09 1.22
C SER A 146 -19.66 0.16 2.68
N ASP A 147 -20.54 -0.29 3.57
CA ASP A 147 -20.28 -0.36 5.02
C ASP A 147 -19.01 -1.16 5.33
N LYS A 148 -18.73 -2.18 4.52
CA LYS A 148 -17.51 -2.99 4.65
C LYS A 148 -16.27 -2.18 4.37
N VAL A 149 -16.26 -1.37 3.31
CA VAL A 149 -15.13 -0.49 2.99
C VAL A 149 -14.98 0.60 4.04
N LYS A 150 -16.08 1.24 4.45
CA LYS A 150 -16.06 2.26 5.51
C LYS A 150 -15.47 1.70 6.81
N ALA A 151 -15.89 0.50 7.23
CA ALA A 151 -15.36 -0.14 8.43
C ALA A 151 -13.89 -0.55 8.31
N ASN A 152 -13.44 -0.98 7.11
CA ASN A 152 -12.07 -1.48 6.92
C ASN A 152 -11.05 -0.40 6.53
N LEU A 153 -11.48 0.78 6.10
CA LEU A 153 -10.55 1.84 5.70
C LEU A 153 -10.73 3.12 6.51
N SER A 154 -11.72 3.16 7.41
CA SER A 154 -12.07 4.37 8.18
C SER A 154 -12.30 5.60 7.30
N ILE A 155 -12.79 5.39 6.08
CA ILE A 155 -13.02 6.46 5.10
C ILE A 155 -14.22 7.28 5.53
N ALA A 156 -13.98 8.59 5.74
CA ALA A 156 -15.03 9.56 5.98
C ALA A 156 -15.78 9.87 4.66
N GLU A 157 -17.01 10.39 4.75
CA GLU A 157 -17.77 10.76 3.55
C GLU A 157 -17.14 11.93 2.78
N ASP A 158 -16.37 12.77 3.48
CA ASP A 158 -15.64 13.95 3.02
C ASP A 158 -14.12 13.74 2.97
N ASP A 159 -13.68 12.48 2.79
CA ASP A 159 -12.25 12.12 2.77
C ASP A 159 -11.45 12.94 1.73
N GLU A 160 -10.38 13.60 2.18
CA GLU A 160 -9.50 14.41 1.33
C GLU A 160 -8.85 13.59 0.20
N ALA A 161 -8.55 12.32 0.45
CA ALA A 161 -8.00 11.42 -0.56
C ALA A 161 -9.03 11.12 -1.65
N ALA A 162 -10.32 11.02 -1.32
CA ALA A 162 -11.38 10.90 -2.32
C ALA A 162 -11.48 12.15 -3.21
N THR A 163 -11.29 13.35 -2.63
CA THR A 163 -11.26 14.62 -3.37
C THR A 163 -10.03 14.70 -4.28
N LEU A 164 -8.85 14.34 -3.77
CA LEU A 164 -7.62 14.29 -4.55
C LEU A 164 -7.73 13.30 -5.71
N PHE A 165 -8.31 12.13 -5.47
CA PHE A 165 -8.52 11.13 -6.51
C PHE A 165 -9.45 11.65 -7.62
N ARG A 166 -10.55 12.35 -7.29
CA ARG A 166 -11.41 12.99 -8.30
C ARG A 166 -10.66 14.01 -9.16
N SER A 167 -9.75 14.77 -8.56
CA SER A 167 -8.88 15.71 -9.29
C SER A 167 -7.95 14.99 -10.26
N ILE A 168 -7.34 13.88 -9.84
CA ILE A 168 -6.48 13.04 -10.69
C ILE A 168 -7.31 12.38 -11.80
N ALA A 169 -8.45 11.80 -11.47
CA ALA A 169 -9.39 11.18 -12.41
C ALA A 169 -9.82 12.18 -13.50
N HIS A 170 -10.12 13.43 -13.13
CA HIS A 170 -10.39 14.52 -14.07
C HIS A 170 -9.22 14.76 -15.02
N LYS A 171 -8.00 14.90 -14.50
CA LYS A 171 -6.79 15.12 -15.33
C LYS A 171 -6.54 13.99 -16.33
N HIS A 172 -6.94 12.77 -15.99
CA HIS A 172 -6.81 11.60 -16.87
C HIS A 172 -8.04 11.31 -17.73
N GLY A 173 -9.08 12.16 -17.67
CA GLY A 173 -10.29 11.99 -18.48
C GLY A 173 -11.06 10.72 -18.13
N MET A 174 -11.02 10.27 -16.88
CA MET A 174 -11.86 9.16 -16.43
C MET A 174 -13.33 9.56 -16.51
N ASN A 175 -14.21 8.62 -16.84
CA ASN A 175 -15.64 8.86 -16.82
C ASN A 175 -16.27 8.36 -15.51
N ASP A 176 -17.54 8.70 -15.27
CA ASP A 176 -18.26 8.26 -14.07
C ASP A 176 -18.34 6.73 -13.94
N GLU A 177 -18.31 6.00 -15.06
CA GLU A 177 -18.35 4.53 -15.07
C GLU A 177 -17.05 3.94 -14.51
N ASN A 178 -15.90 4.48 -14.92
CA ASN A 178 -14.60 4.13 -14.36
C ASN A 178 -14.51 4.47 -12.87
N MET A 179 -15.14 5.58 -12.45
CA MET A 179 -15.18 5.98 -11.04
C MET A 179 -16.00 5.01 -10.18
N LYS A 180 -17.06 4.38 -10.72
CA LYS A 180 -17.84 3.35 -10.00
C LYS A 180 -17.06 2.06 -9.74
N ALA A 181 -16.09 1.74 -10.59
CA ALA A 181 -15.24 0.56 -10.41
C ALA A 181 -14.28 0.69 -9.20
N VAL A 182 -14.05 1.92 -8.69
CA VAL A 182 -13.11 2.16 -7.58
C VAL A 182 -13.63 1.55 -6.27
N PRO A 183 -14.86 1.83 -5.81
CA PRO A 183 -15.44 1.12 -4.66
C PRO A 183 -15.42 -0.41 -4.80
N GLU A 184 -15.82 -0.95 -5.96
CA GLU A 184 -15.83 -2.39 -6.22
C GLU A 184 -14.43 -3.01 -6.13
N PHE A 185 -13.41 -2.29 -6.59
CA PHE A 185 -12.02 -2.71 -6.46
C PHE A 185 -11.58 -2.83 -5.00
N PHE A 186 -11.89 -1.83 -4.17
CA PHE A 186 -11.56 -1.88 -2.74
C PHE A 186 -12.33 -2.99 -2.00
N GLU A 187 -13.58 -3.22 -2.36
CA GLU A 187 -14.36 -4.35 -1.83
C GLU A 187 -13.69 -5.69 -2.16
N ALA A 188 -13.29 -5.87 -3.41
CA ALA A 188 -12.60 -7.08 -3.85
C ALA A 188 -11.24 -7.28 -3.14
N LEU A 189 -10.52 -6.19 -2.84
CA LEU A 189 -9.27 -6.26 -2.08
C LEU A 189 -9.51 -6.69 -0.63
N ILE A 190 -10.57 -6.17 0.02
CA ILE A 190 -10.95 -6.58 1.38
C ILE A 190 -11.43 -8.03 1.37
N GLU A 191 -12.24 -8.45 0.39
CA GLU A 191 -12.71 -9.85 0.27
C GLU A 191 -11.58 -10.84 0.06
N LYS A 192 -10.55 -10.45 -0.69
CA LYS A 192 -9.35 -11.27 -0.88
C LYS A 192 -8.37 -11.19 0.29
N GLY A 193 -8.66 -10.41 1.33
CA GLY A 193 -7.79 -10.20 2.47
C GLY A 193 -6.46 -9.54 2.10
N VAL A 194 -6.41 -8.79 0.98
CA VAL A 194 -5.23 -8.03 0.57
C VAL A 194 -5.09 -6.78 1.43
N ILE A 195 -6.22 -6.19 1.83
CA ILE A 195 -6.28 -5.12 2.80
C ILE A 195 -6.61 -5.75 4.15
N GLU A 196 -5.68 -5.66 5.09
CA GLU A 196 -5.92 -6.04 6.47
C GLU A 196 -6.88 -5.03 7.12
N PRO A 197 -7.81 -5.49 7.99
CA PRO A 197 -8.71 -4.60 8.69
C PRO A 197 -7.91 -3.61 9.57
N PRO A 198 -8.44 -2.41 9.84
CA PRO A 198 -7.81 -1.43 10.70
C PRO A 198 -7.57 -2.03 12.09
N HIS A 199 -6.44 -1.67 12.66
CA HIS A 199 -6.07 -2.11 13.99
C HIS A 199 -6.96 -1.45 15.06
N ASP A 200 -7.85 -2.22 15.69
CA ASP A 200 -8.70 -1.72 16.78
C ASP A 200 -7.93 -1.75 18.10
N THR A 201 -7.33 -0.61 18.44
CA THR A 201 -6.52 -0.47 19.64
C THR A 201 -7.34 -0.70 20.91
N ARG A 202 -8.63 -0.35 20.94
CA ARG A 202 -9.47 -0.53 22.14
C ARG A 202 -9.81 -1.99 22.35
N ALA A 203 -10.17 -2.71 21.28
CA ALA A 203 -10.39 -4.15 21.35
C ALA A 203 -9.13 -4.89 21.84
N GLU A 204 -7.95 -4.51 21.36
CA GLU A 204 -6.67 -5.05 21.81
C GLU A 204 -6.40 -4.77 23.29
N MET A 205 -6.65 -3.54 23.78
CA MET A 205 -6.52 -3.23 25.21
C MET A 205 -7.51 -4.04 26.06
N ARG A 206 -8.75 -4.25 25.61
CA ARG A 206 -9.69 -5.13 26.32
C ARG A 206 -9.23 -6.57 26.33
N ALA A 207 -8.65 -7.06 25.24
CA ALA A 207 -8.09 -8.42 25.14
C ALA A 207 -6.86 -8.64 26.05
N LEU A 208 -6.22 -7.54 26.49
CA LEU A 208 -5.17 -7.56 27.50
C LEU A 208 -5.67 -7.57 28.94
N ALA A 209 -6.97 -7.40 29.20
CA ALA A 209 -7.47 -7.57 30.56
C ALA A 209 -7.21 -9.01 31.06
N PRO A 210 -6.94 -9.21 32.37
CA PRO A 210 -6.74 -10.55 32.93
C PRO A 210 -7.93 -11.47 32.66
N GLN A 211 -7.66 -12.76 32.40
CA GLN A 211 -8.73 -13.75 32.22
C GLN A 211 -9.60 -13.82 33.47
N GLY A 212 -10.91 -13.65 33.29
CA GLY A 212 -11.88 -13.64 34.40
C GLY A 212 -12.09 -12.28 35.09
N PHE A 213 -11.48 -11.19 34.59
CA PHE A 213 -11.75 -9.85 35.12
C PHE A 213 -13.19 -9.42 34.80
N ALA A 214 -14.04 -9.40 35.82
CA ALA A 214 -15.47 -9.08 35.71
C ALA A 214 -15.75 -7.57 35.84
N GLY A 215 -14.96 -6.73 35.16
CA GLY A 215 -15.17 -5.27 35.10
C GLY A 215 -15.96 -4.81 33.87
N SER A 216 -16.33 -3.53 33.85
CA SER A 216 -16.85 -2.87 32.64
C SER A 216 -15.79 -2.87 31.52
N ASP A 217 -16.19 -2.56 30.29
CA ASP A 217 -15.26 -2.54 29.17
C ASP A 217 -14.20 -1.43 29.33
N GLU A 218 -14.55 -0.30 29.94
CA GLU A 218 -13.60 0.75 30.30
C GLU A 218 -12.60 0.29 31.36
N ALA A 219 -13.06 -0.50 32.34
CA ALA A 219 -12.18 -1.06 33.37
C ALA A 219 -11.22 -2.10 32.77
N LYS A 220 -11.66 -2.88 31.77
CA LYS A 220 -10.80 -3.79 31.00
C LYS A 220 -9.77 -3.03 30.17
N GLU A 221 -10.19 -1.97 29.49
CA GLU A 221 -9.28 -1.09 28.72
C GLU A 221 -8.21 -0.48 29.62
N ALA A 222 -8.59 0.06 30.79
CA ALA A 222 -7.64 0.62 31.75
C ALA A 222 -6.62 -0.43 32.23
N LYS A 223 -7.07 -1.67 32.49
CA LYS A 223 -6.17 -2.78 32.86
C LYS A 223 -5.25 -3.19 31.72
N GLY A 224 -5.73 -3.17 30.47
CA GLY A 224 -4.89 -3.35 29.29
C GLY A 224 -3.81 -2.28 29.16
N ALA A 225 -4.20 -1.01 29.30
CA ALA A 225 -3.29 0.13 29.26
C ALA A 225 -2.23 0.08 30.36
N GLU A 226 -2.58 -0.34 31.59
CA GLU A 226 -1.63 -0.56 32.68
C GLU A 226 -0.55 -1.59 32.29
N ARG A 227 -0.94 -2.68 31.61
CA ARG A 227 -0.02 -3.73 31.16
C ARG A 227 0.90 -3.26 30.04
N VAL A 228 0.37 -2.51 29.07
CA VAL A 228 1.18 -1.86 28.03
C VAL A 228 2.21 -0.92 28.66
N ALA A 229 1.78 -0.05 29.59
CA ALA A 229 2.67 0.86 30.29
C ALA A 229 3.72 0.14 31.16
N ALA A 230 3.40 -1.05 31.69
CA ALA A 230 4.38 -1.88 32.39
C ALA A 230 5.42 -2.47 31.43
N ALA A 231 4.98 -2.99 30.27
CA ALA A 231 5.84 -3.50 29.21
C ALA A 231 6.77 -2.40 28.67
N ASP A 232 6.25 -1.21 28.37
CA ASP A 232 7.05 -0.07 27.88
C ASP A 232 8.11 0.37 28.89
N ARG A 233 7.76 0.42 30.19
CA ARG A 233 8.71 0.74 31.26
C ARG A 233 9.80 -0.30 31.39
N TRP A 234 9.46 -1.59 31.27
CA TRP A 234 10.45 -2.66 31.27
C TRP A 234 11.39 -2.57 30.06
N ILE A 235 10.86 -2.32 28.85
CA ILE A 235 11.69 -2.11 27.65
C ILE A 235 12.64 -0.92 27.85
N ALA A 236 12.16 0.19 28.44
CA ALA A 236 13.00 1.36 28.72
C ALA A 236 14.14 1.07 29.71
N GLN A 237 13.96 0.11 30.61
CA GLN A 237 14.97 -0.33 31.58
C GLN A 237 15.97 -1.33 31.00
N LEU A 238 15.74 -1.88 29.81
CA LEU A 238 16.72 -2.73 29.14
C LEU A 238 17.98 -1.89 28.84
N SER A 239 19.11 -2.36 29.35
CA SER A 239 20.39 -1.68 29.20
C SER A 239 21.21 -2.29 28.06
N SER A 240 22.10 -1.47 27.50
CA SER A 240 23.09 -1.90 26.52
C SER A 240 24.05 -2.96 27.08
N GLN A 241 24.24 -3.02 28.39
CA GLN A 241 25.03 -4.06 29.07
C GLN A 241 24.43 -5.46 28.89
N ARG A 242 23.13 -5.57 28.56
CA ARG A 242 22.47 -6.83 28.20
C ARG A 242 22.35 -7.04 26.68
N GLY A 243 23.07 -6.23 25.90
CA GLY A 243 23.09 -6.33 24.43
C GLY A 243 21.91 -5.67 23.72
N PHE A 244 21.07 -4.89 24.41
CA PHE A 244 19.97 -4.16 23.79
C PHE A 244 20.37 -2.74 23.42
N ASP A 245 20.52 -2.50 22.12
CA ASP A 245 20.61 -1.15 21.58
C ASP A 245 19.23 -0.48 21.49
N ASP A 246 19.22 0.81 21.14
CA ASP A 246 17.98 1.60 21.07
C ASP A 246 17.09 1.24 19.87
N GLY A 247 17.68 0.69 18.79
CA GLY A 247 16.93 0.14 17.66
C GLY A 247 16.13 -1.09 18.08
N MET A 248 16.76 -2.02 18.80
CA MET A 248 16.08 -3.20 19.36
C MET A 248 14.96 -2.81 20.31
N LYS A 249 15.16 -1.80 21.17
CA LYS A 249 14.09 -1.30 22.06
C LYS A 249 12.93 -0.68 21.28
N THR A 250 13.22 -0.02 20.16
CA THR A 250 12.19 0.56 19.29
C THR A 250 11.35 -0.54 18.64
N GLU A 251 11.98 -1.59 18.13
CA GLU A 251 11.28 -2.77 17.59
C GLU A 251 10.45 -3.48 18.67
N MET A 252 10.98 -3.62 19.89
CA MET A 252 10.20 -4.19 21.01
C MET A 252 9.01 -3.32 21.40
N ARG A 253 9.10 -1.99 21.27
CA ARG A 253 7.94 -1.10 21.46
C ARG A 253 6.91 -1.27 20.35
N LEU A 254 7.28 -1.62 19.12
CA LEU A 254 6.28 -1.94 18.10
C LEU A 254 5.44 -3.16 18.50
N LEU A 255 6.01 -4.12 19.23
CA LEU A 255 5.26 -5.26 19.75
C LEU A 255 4.20 -4.84 20.80
N THR A 256 4.36 -3.72 21.51
CA THR A 256 3.36 -3.26 22.50
C THR A 256 2.08 -2.73 21.86
N THR A 257 2.05 -2.57 20.53
CA THR A 257 0.86 -2.16 19.77
C THR A 257 -0.20 -3.26 19.69
N THR A 258 0.15 -4.53 19.95
CA THR A 258 -0.78 -5.68 19.88
C THR A 258 -0.87 -6.42 21.21
N ALA A 259 -2.02 -7.01 21.52
CA ALA A 259 -2.21 -7.78 22.75
C ALA A 259 -1.29 -9.02 22.80
N ALA A 260 -1.05 -9.64 21.64
CA ALA A 260 -0.12 -10.76 21.53
C ALA A 260 1.33 -10.33 21.82
N GLY A 261 1.78 -9.21 21.28
CA GLY A 261 3.13 -8.70 21.51
C GLY A 261 3.38 -8.29 22.95
N VAL A 262 2.41 -7.68 23.63
CA VAL A 262 2.50 -7.40 25.08
C VAL A 262 2.65 -8.70 25.89
N LYS A 263 1.91 -9.77 25.57
CA LYS A 263 2.07 -11.08 26.23
C LYS A 263 3.44 -11.70 25.99
N VAL A 264 4.02 -11.52 24.81
CA VAL A 264 5.40 -11.95 24.51
C VAL A 264 6.39 -11.19 25.38
N ILE A 265 6.22 -9.88 25.53
CA ILE A 265 7.08 -9.06 26.40
C ILE A 265 6.96 -9.50 27.86
N GLU A 266 5.76 -9.75 28.35
CA GLU A 266 5.56 -10.29 29.71
C GLU A 266 6.20 -11.67 29.92
N SER A 267 6.21 -12.52 28.89
CA SER A 267 6.95 -13.79 28.91
C SER A 267 8.46 -13.54 29.06
N PHE A 268 9.02 -12.53 28.38
CA PHE A 268 10.43 -12.13 28.58
C PHE A 268 10.68 -11.55 29.98
N MET A 269 9.75 -10.76 30.52
CA MET A 269 9.84 -10.21 31.87
C MET A 269 9.89 -11.32 32.94
N THR A 270 9.06 -12.36 32.77
CA THR A 270 8.92 -13.45 33.74
C THR A 270 9.99 -14.53 33.60
N SER A 271 10.42 -14.85 32.38
CA SER A 271 11.50 -15.82 32.11
C SER A 271 12.89 -15.30 32.49
N GLY A 272 13.01 -14.02 32.83
CA GLY A 272 14.28 -13.43 33.24
C GLY A 272 15.37 -13.56 32.19
N MET A 273 15.03 -13.58 30.88
CA MET A 273 15.97 -13.61 29.75
C MET A 273 17.17 -14.58 29.88
N GLY A 274 17.02 -15.65 30.66
CA GLY A 274 18.10 -16.59 30.98
C GLY A 274 18.27 -17.71 29.96
N GLY A 275 17.37 -17.83 28.99
CA GLY A 275 17.43 -18.81 27.92
C GLY A 275 18.08 -18.23 26.67
N SER A 276 19.39 -18.44 26.50
CA SER A 276 20.02 -18.19 25.20
C SER A 276 19.55 -19.26 24.21
N VAL A 277 18.67 -18.90 23.28
CA VAL A 277 18.51 -19.67 22.05
C VAL A 277 19.70 -19.34 21.16
N ASN A 278 20.67 -20.25 21.09
CA ASN A 278 21.79 -20.11 20.17
C ASN A 278 21.24 -20.34 18.75
N PRO A 279 21.15 -19.33 17.87
CA PRO A 279 20.54 -19.45 16.56
C PRO A 279 21.55 -20.15 15.64
N GLY A 280 21.57 -21.48 15.75
CA GLY A 280 22.50 -22.36 15.08
C GLY A 280 22.34 -23.71 15.73
N GLY A 281 21.33 -24.47 15.30
CA GLY A 281 21.00 -25.79 15.82
C GLY A 281 22.20 -26.74 15.76
N GLN A 282 23.03 -26.71 16.80
CA GLN A 282 23.97 -27.76 17.11
C GLN A 282 23.26 -28.69 18.09
N THR A 283 22.34 -29.49 17.56
CA THR A 283 21.85 -30.69 18.24
C THR A 283 23.06 -31.62 18.41
N GLY A 284 23.80 -31.46 19.51
CA GLY A 284 24.99 -32.26 19.81
C GLY A 284 26.20 -31.55 20.44
N GLY A 285 26.09 -30.29 20.85
CA GLY A 285 27.13 -29.64 21.68
C GLY A 285 26.87 -29.87 23.17
N GLU A 286 27.91 -30.17 23.96
CA GLU A 286 27.84 -30.28 25.43
C GLU A 286 26.96 -29.16 26.02
N PRO A 287 26.11 -29.46 27.01
CA PRO A 287 25.28 -28.44 27.65
C PRO A 287 26.18 -27.31 28.15
N THR A 288 25.87 -26.07 27.72
CA THR A 288 26.56 -24.87 28.20
C THR A 288 26.56 -24.91 29.73
N ILE A 289 27.75 -25.04 30.32
CA ILE A 289 27.92 -25.14 31.78
C ILE A 289 27.53 -23.78 32.35
N THR A 290 26.35 -23.68 32.94
CA THR A 290 25.89 -22.49 33.68
C THR A 290 26.11 -22.70 35.17
N LYS A 291 26.25 -21.61 35.93
CA LYS A 291 26.39 -21.67 37.40
C LYS A 291 25.26 -22.45 38.07
N ALA A 292 24.01 -22.26 37.62
CA ALA A 292 22.85 -22.96 38.16
C ALA A 292 22.91 -24.48 37.92
N VAL A 293 23.41 -24.91 36.76
CA VAL A 293 23.60 -26.35 36.45
C VAL A 293 24.72 -26.92 37.32
N LEU A 294 25.80 -26.17 37.53
CA LEU A 294 26.91 -26.60 38.37
C LEU A 294 26.50 -26.72 39.84
N ASP A 295 25.78 -25.73 40.38
CA ASP A 295 25.26 -25.73 41.75
C ASP A 295 24.26 -26.89 41.97
N ALA A 296 23.41 -27.17 40.99
CA ALA A 296 22.47 -28.30 41.04
C ALA A 296 23.19 -29.67 41.02
N ARG A 297 24.28 -29.80 40.26
CA ARG A 297 25.09 -31.03 40.22
C ARG A 297 25.90 -31.23 41.50
N ILE A 298 26.41 -30.14 42.10
CA ILE A 298 27.12 -30.18 43.38
C ILE A 298 26.19 -30.64 44.51
N ALA A 299 24.93 -30.20 44.50
CA ALA A 299 23.91 -30.58 45.48
C ALA A 299 23.25 -31.94 45.21
N ASP A 300 23.55 -32.61 44.09
CA ASP A 300 22.99 -33.92 43.76
C ASP A 300 23.57 -34.98 44.71
N PRO A 301 22.75 -35.85 45.34
CA PRO A 301 23.23 -36.93 46.21
C PRO A 301 24.24 -37.89 45.55
N ARG A 302 24.31 -37.93 44.21
CA ARG A 302 25.30 -38.71 43.46
C ARG A 302 26.71 -38.12 43.53
N ASN A 303 26.85 -36.84 43.86
CA ASN A 303 28.14 -36.16 44.02
C ASN A 303 28.66 -36.21 45.48
N ASP A 304 27.84 -36.67 46.43
CA ASP A 304 28.23 -36.77 47.85
C ASP A 304 29.03 -38.05 48.12
N ILE A 305 30.33 -37.92 48.37
CA ILE A 305 31.27 -39.03 48.63
C ILE A 305 30.86 -39.87 49.85
N MET A 306 30.13 -39.29 50.79
CA MET A 306 29.68 -39.98 52.01
C MET A 306 28.27 -40.55 51.88
N GLY A 307 27.59 -40.33 50.75
CA GLY A 307 26.22 -40.76 50.52
C GLY A 307 26.10 -42.14 49.89
N ASP A 308 25.04 -42.89 50.25
CA ASP A 308 24.74 -44.22 49.70
C ASP A 308 24.49 -44.25 48.19
N LYS A 309 24.31 -43.07 47.57
CA LYS A 309 24.02 -42.89 46.14
C LYS A 309 25.21 -42.34 45.35
N TYR A 310 26.39 -42.28 45.97
CA TYR A 310 27.59 -41.77 45.32
C TYR A 310 27.88 -42.49 44.00
N ASP A 311 28.03 -41.71 42.94
CA ASP A 311 28.45 -42.19 41.64
C ASP A 311 29.80 -41.53 41.28
N PRO A 312 30.92 -42.29 41.29
CA PRO A 312 32.24 -41.74 41.01
C PRO A 312 32.36 -41.17 39.59
N ALA A 313 31.61 -41.67 38.61
CA ALA A 313 31.63 -41.13 37.26
C ALA A 313 30.93 -39.77 37.18
N PHE A 314 29.80 -39.63 37.88
CA PHE A 314 29.06 -38.38 37.97
C PHE A 314 29.85 -37.29 38.71
N ALA A 315 30.57 -37.65 39.77
CA ALA A 315 31.41 -36.73 40.52
C ALA A 315 32.61 -36.25 39.69
N GLN A 316 33.28 -37.16 38.97
CA GLN A 316 34.38 -36.79 38.07
C GLN A 316 33.94 -35.87 36.92
N GLU A 317 32.76 -36.12 36.36
CA GLU A 317 32.17 -35.25 35.32
C GLU A 317 31.86 -33.86 35.89
N THR A 318 31.32 -33.79 37.10
CA THR A 318 30.98 -32.53 37.79
C THR A 318 32.26 -31.74 38.12
N ASP A 319 33.33 -32.40 38.57
CA ASP A 319 34.64 -31.77 38.80
C ASP A 319 35.28 -31.26 37.49
N ALA A 320 35.15 -32.02 36.40
CA ALA A 320 35.62 -31.58 35.09
C ALA A 320 34.84 -30.35 34.59
N MET A 321 33.52 -30.31 34.80
CA MET A 321 32.70 -29.14 34.52
C MET A 321 33.08 -27.94 35.39
N PHE A 322 33.35 -28.17 36.68
CA PHE A 322 33.79 -27.13 37.62
C PHE A 322 35.10 -26.48 37.16
N LYS A 323 36.11 -27.30 36.80
CA LYS A 323 37.40 -26.82 36.27
C LYS A 323 37.28 -26.09 34.94
N LYS A 324 36.37 -26.52 34.06
CA LYS A 324 36.07 -25.81 32.81
C LYS A 324 35.41 -24.45 33.08
N PHE A 325 34.58 -24.35 34.11
CA PHE A 325 33.83 -23.12 34.45
C PHE A 325 34.68 -22.10 35.24
N TYR A 326 35.60 -22.56 36.08
CA TYR A 326 36.57 -21.74 36.82
C TYR A 326 38.01 -22.12 36.41
N PRO A 327 38.49 -21.68 35.24
CA PRO A 327 39.91 -21.77 34.91
C PRO A 327 40.70 -20.82 35.81
N ASP A 328 41.78 -21.32 36.42
CA ASP A 328 42.74 -20.52 37.22
C ASP A 328 43.35 -19.34 36.42
#